data_AF-A0A1N7DM58-F1
#
_entry.id   AF-A0A1N7DM58-F1
#
_cell.length_a   1.000
_cell.length_b   1.000
_cell.length_c   1.000
_cell.angle_alpha   90.00
_cell.angle_beta   90.00
_cell.angle_gamma   90.00
#
_symmetry.space_group_name_H-M   'P 1'
#
loop_
_entity.id
_entity.type
_entity.pdbx_description
1 polymer ?
#
loop_
_entity_poly.entity_id
_entity_poly.type
_entity_poly.pdbx_seq_one_letter_code
_entity_poly.pdbx_strand_id
1 'polypeptide(L)'
;MLKYKAEVESIEVVRKSEHDTSKTCSACGTKDGNQRIERGLYVCDGCGTVSNADVNGAENIRRKVLPNLPYDGGDRDNGWMAQPAVHLFDRSEGAFAPREQVVDREP
;
A
#
# COMPACT_ATOMS: atom_id res chain seq x y z
N MET A 1 -9.73 -11.61 14.17
CA MET A 1 -8.31 -11.65 14.53
C MET A 1 -7.65 -10.26 14.60
N LEU A 2 -7.99 -9.28 13.74
CA LEU A 2 -7.36 -7.94 13.81
C LEU A 2 -7.76 -7.08 15.02
N LYS A 3 -9.03 -7.14 15.45
CA LYS A 3 -9.55 -6.24 16.50
C LYS A 3 -8.75 -6.29 17.81
N TYR A 4 -8.43 -7.48 18.31
CA TYR A 4 -7.75 -7.61 19.61
C TYR A 4 -6.32 -7.03 19.57
N LYS A 5 -5.57 -7.28 18.48
CA LYS A 5 -4.21 -6.74 18.34
C LYS A 5 -4.22 -5.22 18.22
N ALA A 6 -5.17 -4.70 17.46
CA ALA A 6 -5.33 -3.27 17.28
C ALA A 6 -5.70 -2.59 18.60
N GLU A 7 -6.60 -3.19 19.39
CA GLU A 7 -7.00 -2.69 20.71
C GLU A 7 -5.82 -2.60 21.69
N VAL A 8 -4.93 -3.61 21.71
CA VAL A 8 -3.69 -3.59 22.52
C VAL A 8 -2.82 -2.38 22.17
N GLU A 9 -2.76 -2.01 20.89
CA GLU A 9 -1.97 -0.88 20.39
C GLU A 9 -2.77 0.43 20.30
N SER A 10 -3.98 0.50 20.88
CA SER A 10 -4.89 1.66 20.79
C SER A 10 -5.25 2.09 19.36
N ILE A 11 -5.29 1.15 18.41
CA ILE A 11 -5.68 1.35 17.01
C ILE A 11 -7.15 0.95 16.82
N GLU A 12 -7.95 1.84 16.25
CA GLU A 12 -9.34 1.56 15.88
C GLU A 12 -9.42 0.74 14.57
N VAL A 13 -10.20 -0.35 14.57
CA VAL A 13 -10.47 -1.15 13.36
C VAL A 13 -11.87 -0.90 12.83
N VAL A 14 -11.96 -0.09 11.78
CA VAL A 14 -13.21 0.20 11.07
C VAL A 14 -13.37 -0.72 9.86
N ARG A 15 -14.51 -1.39 9.74
CA ARG A 15 -14.86 -2.14 8.53
C ARG A 15 -15.56 -1.23 7.53
N LYS A 16 -15.04 -1.17 6.31
CA LYS A 16 -15.69 -0.52 5.17
C LYS A 16 -15.83 -1.51 4.02
N SER A 17 -16.84 -1.30 3.19
CA SER A 17 -17.05 -2.11 1.99
C SER A 17 -15.95 -1.82 0.97
N GLU A 18 -15.32 -2.90 0.49
CA GLU A 18 -14.36 -2.90 -0.62
C GLU A 18 -15.05 -2.80 -1.99
N HIS A 19 -16.38 -2.82 -2.05
CA HIS A 19 -17.07 -2.79 -3.33
C HIS A 19 -16.65 -1.58 -4.18
N ASP A 20 -16.36 -1.86 -5.45
CA ASP A 20 -15.87 -0.94 -6.49
C ASP A 20 -14.54 -0.22 -6.22
N THR A 21 -13.81 -0.51 -5.13
CA THR A 21 -12.52 0.14 -4.86
C THR A 21 -11.44 -0.27 -5.85
N SER A 22 -11.58 -1.41 -6.52
CA SER A 22 -10.66 -1.87 -7.55
C SER A 22 -10.91 -1.28 -8.95
N LYS A 23 -12.04 -0.58 -9.15
CA LYS A 23 -12.43 0.00 -10.45
C LYS A 23 -12.14 1.49 -10.56
N THR A 24 -12.04 2.18 -9.42
CA THR A 24 -11.75 3.61 -9.39
C THR A 24 -10.25 3.84 -9.34
N CYS A 25 -9.73 4.77 -10.14
CA CYS A 25 -8.34 5.18 -10.05
C CYS A 25 -8.12 5.98 -8.78
N SER A 26 -7.21 5.50 -7.94
CA SER A 26 -6.82 6.19 -6.71
C SER A 26 -6.06 7.49 -6.97
N ALA A 27 -5.54 7.76 -8.17
CA ALA A 27 -4.92 9.04 -8.50
C ALA A 27 -5.97 10.06 -8.96
N CYS A 28 -6.65 9.80 -10.09
CA CYS A 28 -7.52 10.78 -10.75
C CYS A 28 -9.03 10.59 -10.52
N GLY A 29 -9.46 9.47 -9.93
CA GLY A 29 -10.87 9.19 -9.67
C GLY A 29 -11.66 8.59 -10.85
N THR A 30 -11.06 8.37 -12.02
CA THR A 30 -11.72 7.69 -13.14
C THR A 30 -12.18 6.29 -12.75
N LYS A 31 -13.45 5.96 -12.98
CA LYS A 31 -14.03 4.65 -12.68
C LYS A 31 -14.19 3.84 -13.96
N ASP A 32 -13.45 2.74 -14.06
CA ASP A 32 -13.54 1.78 -15.16
C ASP A 32 -13.19 0.37 -14.66
N GLY A 33 -14.02 -0.61 -15.04
CA GLY A 33 -13.83 -2.01 -14.69
C GLY A 33 -12.63 -2.67 -15.38
N ASN A 34 -12.17 -2.11 -16.50
CA ASN A 34 -11.10 -2.69 -17.32
C ASN A 34 -9.70 -2.25 -16.87
N GLN A 35 -9.59 -1.30 -15.94
CA GLN A 35 -8.31 -0.76 -15.49
C GLN A 35 -7.51 -1.74 -14.59
N ARG A 36 -8.15 -2.78 -14.02
CA ARG A 36 -7.43 -3.90 -13.38
C ARG A 36 -7.14 -4.97 -14.43
N ILE A 37 -5.93 -4.92 -14.98
CA ILE A 37 -5.52 -5.78 -16.10
C ILE A 37 -5.41 -7.24 -15.65
N GLU A 38 -4.72 -7.47 -14.54
CA GLU A 38 -4.53 -8.79 -13.96
C GLU A 38 -4.30 -8.70 -12.45
N ARG A 39 -4.10 -9.84 -11.78
CA ARG A 39 -3.80 -9.83 -10.34
C ARG A 39 -2.47 -9.11 -10.11
N GLY A 40 -2.51 -8.02 -9.35
CA GLY A 40 -1.33 -7.24 -9.00
C GLY A 40 -0.97 -6.14 -10.00
N LEU A 41 -1.70 -5.98 -11.12
CA LEU A 41 -1.47 -4.90 -12.08
C LEU A 41 -2.74 -4.07 -12.31
N TYR A 42 -2.57 -2.76 -12.16
CA TYR A 42 -3.58 -1.76 -12.45
C TYR A 42 -3.01 -0.67 -13.36
N VAL A 43 -3.75 -0.30 -14.39
CA VAL A 43 -3.39 0.73 -15.37
C VAL A 43 -4.59 1.63 -15.57
N CYS A 44 -4.42 2.94 -15.37
CA CYS A 44 -5.49 3.92 -15.60
C CYS A 44 -5.32 4.62 -16.95
N ASP A 45 -6.28 4.41 -17.85
CA ASP A 45 -6.27 5.07 -19.17
C ASP A 45 -6.49 6.59 -19.08
N GLY A 46 -7.17 7.07 -18.03
CA GLY A 46 -7.49 8.49 -17.87
C GLY A 46 -6.31 9.37 -17.45
N CYS A 47 -5.34 8.83 -16.70
CA CYS A 47 -4.19 9.61 -16.22
C CYS A 47 -2.83 8.90 -16.35
N GLY A 48 -2.79 7.69 -16.91
CA GLY A 48 -1.56 6.91 -17.10
C GLY A 48 -0.98 6.28 -15.83
N THR A 49 -1.68 6.33 -14.69
CA THR A 49 -1.19 5.71 -13.45
C THR A 49 -1.04 4.20 -13.62
N VAL A 50 0.14 3.67 -13.30
CA VAL A 50 0.44 2.24 -13.22
C VAL A 50 0.81 1.90 -11.79
N SER A 51 0.11 0.96 -11.18
CA SER A 51 0.36 0.57 -9.80
C SER A 51 -0.01 -0.88 -9.54
N ASN A 52 0.33 -1.39 -8.35
CA ASN A 52 -0.28 -2.63 -7.89
C ASN A 52 -1.78 -2.42 -7.68
N ALA A 53 -2.60 -3.37 -8.14
CA ALA A 53 -4.05 -3.27 -8.03
C ALA A 53 -4.56 -3.31 -6.59
N ASP A 54 -3.83 -3.97 -5.68
CA ASP A 54 -4.16 -4.03 -4.26
C ASP A 54 -3.80 -2.72 -3.56
N VAL A 55 -2.70 -2.06 -3.96
CA VAL A 55 -2.36 -0.70 -3.52
C VAL A 55 -3.44 0.30 -3.96
N ASN A 56 -3.86 0.25 -5.23
CA ASN A 56 -4.94 1.11 -5.72
C ASN A 56 -6.25 0.90 -4.92
N GLY A 57 -6.60 -0.36 -4.64
CA GLY A 57 -7.76 -0.70 -3.83
C GLY A 57 -7.66 -0.21 -2.38
N ALA A 58 -6.51 -0.40 -1.75
CA ALA A 58 -6.25 0.07 -0.38
C ALA A 58 -6.37 1.59 -0.28
N GLU A 59 -5.85 2.32 -1.27
CA GLU A 59 -5.92 3.77 -1.27
C GLU A 59 -7.33 4.32 -1.44
N ASN A 60 -8.15 3.64 -2.24
CA ASN A 60 -9.56 3.97 -2.34
C ASN A 60 -10.32 3.69 -1.04
N ILE A 61 -9.96 2.67 -0.26
CA ILE A 61 -10.52 2.43 1.09
C ILE A 61 -10.06 3.54 2.04
N ARG A 62 -8.77 3.89 2.03
CA ARG A 62 -8.22 4.99 2.85
C ARG A 62 -9.00 6.27 2.65
N ARG A 63 -9.24 6.67 1.39
CA ARG A 63 -10.03 7.88 1.06
C ARG A 63 -11.46 7.86 1.60
N LYS A 64 -12.11 6.68 1.68
CA LYS A 64 -13.45 6.54 2.31
C LYS A 64 -13.42 6.74 3.82
N VAL A 65 -12.29 6.46 4.48
CA VAL A 65 -12.14 6.58 5.94
C VAL A 65 -11.56 7.95 6.33
N LEU A 66 -10.61 8.46 5.55
CA LEU A 66 -9.86 9.69 5.78
C LEU A 66 -9.95 10.61 4.55
N PRO A 67 -11.11 11.24 4.29
CA PRO A 67 -11.33 12.04 3.08
C PRO A 67 -10.51 13.34 3.06
N ASN A 68 -10.16 13.87 4.24
CA ASN A 68 -9.42 15.12 4.38
C ASN A 68 -7.90 14.94 4.35
N LEU A 69 -7.41 13.70 4.26
CA LEU A 69 -5.99 13.44 4.10
C LEU A 69 -5.67 13.60 2.60
N PRO A 70 -4.98 14.67 2.17
CA PRO A 70 -4.65 14.88 0.76
C PRO A 70 -3.92 13.66 0.23
N TYR A 71 -4.01 13.35 -1.06
CA TYR A 71 -3.10 12.41 -1.71
C TYR A 71 -2.03 13.26 -2.39
N ASP A 72 -0.89 13.43 -1.75
CA ASP A 72 0.23 14.25 -2.26
C ASP A 72 1.11 13.48 -3.26
N GLY A 73 0.83 12.19 -3.50
CA GLY A 73 1.67 11.34 -4.33
C GLY A 73 3.05 11.04 -3.72
N GLY A 74 3.26 11.42 -2.45
CA GLY A 74 4.47 11.08 -1.70
C GLY A 74 4.52 9.61 -1.30
N ASP A 75 5.72 9.14 -0.98
CA ASP A 75 5.90 7.83 -0.35
C ASP A 75 5.27 7.87 1.04
N ARG A 76 4.14 7.16 1.18
CA ARG A 76 3.42 6.98 2.45
C ARG A 76 3.57 5.58 2.97
N ASP A 77 4.42 4.79 2.32
CA ASP A 77 4.80 3.53 2.91
C ASP A 77 5.36 3.85 4.27
N ASN A 78 4.91 3.10 5.26
CA ASN A 78 5.56 3.09 6.53
C ASN A 78 7.00 2.61 6.36
N GLY A 79 7.56 2.29 5.17
CA GLY A 79 8.93 1.79 5.00
C GLY A 79 10.01 2.63 5.68
N TRP A 80 9.72 3.89 6.03
CA TRP A 80 10.54 4.69 6.94
C TRP A 80 10.38 4.29 8.44
N MET A 81 9.15 4.10 8.91
CA MET A 81 8.76 3.67 10.28
C MET A 81 8.86 2.15 10.52
N ALA A 82 8.30 1.36 9.62
CA ALA A 82 8.55 -0.05 9.42
C ALA A 82 9.92 -0.20 8.76
N GLN A 83 10.91 -0.60 9.54
CA GLN A 83 12.21 -1.06 9.07
C GLN A 83 12.15 -2.58 8.91
N PRO A 84 11.49 -3.15 7.87
CA PRO A 84 11.41 -4.60 7.74
C PRO A 84 12.82 -5.16 7.64
N ALA A 85 13.09 -6.22 8.40
CA ALA A 85 14.30 -6.98 8.22
C ALA A 85 14.25 -7.64 6.83
N VAL A 86 15.01 -7.09 5.89
CA VAL A 86 15.14 -7.65 4.55
C VAL A 86 16.27 -8.68 4.59
N HIS A 87 15.90 -9.95 4.57
CA HIS A 87 16.84 -11.05 4.42
C HIS A 87 16.99 -11.36 2.93
N LEU A 88 18.14 -11.01 2.36
CA LEU A 88 18.45 -11.34 0.97
C LEU A 88 19.17 -12.68 0.93
N PHE A 89 18.82 -13.52 -0.03
CA PHE A 89 19.51 -14.77 -0.27
C PHE A 89 20.79 -14.51 -1.07
N ASP A 90 21.94 -14.71 -0.44
CA ASP A 90 23.24 -14.63 -1.08
C ASP A 90 23.47 -15.92 -1.90
N ARG A 91 23.58 -15.77 -3.21
CA ARG A 91 23.76 -16.91 -4.13
C ARG A 91 25.20 -17.46 -4.13
N SER A 92 26.18 -16.68 -3.73
CA SER A 92 27.58 -17.12 -3.58
C SER A 92 27.79 -17.91 -2.30
N GLU A 93 27.18 -17.46 -1.20
CA GLU A 93 27.35 -18.08 0.11
C GLU A 93 26.26 -19.13 0.42
N GLY A 94 25.15 -19.12 -0.33
CA GLY A 94 24.03 -20.04 -0.13
C GLY A 94 23.25 -19.79 1.16
N ALA A 95 23.35 -18.58 1.72
CA ALA A 95 22.77 -18.22 3.01
C ALA A 95 21.95 -16.93 2.93
N PHE A 96 21.04 -16.75 3.89
CA PHE A 96 20.32 -15.48 4.04
C PHE A 96 21.16 -14.51 4.88
N ALA A 97 21.62 -13.43 4.27
CA ALA A 97 22.31 -12.37 4.98
C ALA A 97 21.30 -11.26 5.35
N PRO A 98 21.18 -10.88 6.64
CA PRO A 98 20.45 -9.67 6.99
C PRO A 98 21.20 -8.47 6.40
N ARG A 99 20.49 -7.60 5.70
CA ARG A 99 21.06 -6.31 5.28
C ARG A 99 21.10 -5.40 6.51
N GLU A 100 22.22 -4.72 6.74
CA GLU A 100 22.35 -3.74 7.81
C GLU A 100 21.24 -2.69 7.67
N GLN A 101 20.44 -2.50 8.72
CA GLN A 101 19.38 -1.50 8.73
C GLN A 101 20.02 -0.13 8.61
N VAL A 102 19.50 0.69 7.70
CA VAL A 102 19.97 2.07 7.57
C VAL A 102 19.38 2.85 8.74
N VAL A 103 20.21 3.07 9.77
CA VAL A 103 19.82 3.73 11.02
C VAL A 103 19.71 5.26 10.90
N ASP A 104 20.41 5.85 9.93
CA ASP A 104 20.42 7.30 9.69
C ASP A 104 19.58 7.65 8.45
N ARG A 105 18.26 7.64 8.59
CA ARG A 105 17.34 8.16 7.56
C ARG A 105 16.59 9.36 8.12
N GLU A 106 17.14 10.55 7.91
CA GLU A 106 16.41 11.80 8.15
C GLU A 106 15.28 11.98 7.10
N PRO A 107 14.20 12.72 7.43
CA PRO A 107 13.15 13.09 6.49
C PRO A 107 13.64 13.86 5.25
#